data_AF-A0A1Y2CJC6-F1
#
_entry.id   AF-A0A1Y2CJC6-F1
#
_cell.length_a   1.000
_cell.length_b   1.000
_cell.length_c   1.000
_cell.angle_alpha   90.00
_cell.angle_beta   90.00
_cell.angle_gamma   90.00
#
_symmetry.space_group_name_H-M   'P 1'
#
loop_
_entity.id
_entity.type
_entity.pdbx_description
1 polymer ?
#
loop_
_entity_poly.entity_id
_entity_poly.type
_entity_poly.pdbx_seq_one_letter_code
_entity_poly.pdbx_strand_id
1 'polypeptide(L)'
;MENRANESPLLLCTMYALAARYSTHQSVMALGSIYGGPASTMDEVKQRACDVFYFRARDLVDQYMDFAKASTIAAFLLLKLLCAASGRISASWMYSGMAISMLKEMRRGANTDDDAPPTEADTSIDWLEREKRRRLWWACYIGDRYAAAASDRPMIVQDADCKVHFPATVEDWLNGYPASPETPEVQEDRKRQIAEFASQIPFNPIAQNQSYLDYFILLSKIFGRVIDFTKVYKTTGGLTDMLLNSVTNPMRNANNSNTEAQNETQLIALQTALESWYNYLPDSYRQLNYDVQLIAACSRPNPSSAKREVYLRANLAIYYRMCLILLHKPKLMNLLRKTTLSRHHATIPKADTFIACHTAAKEITQIIEAIRGRDASPTNGVTHPSRISHHSSHLSPSSKAL
;
A
#
# COMPACT_ATOMS: atom_id res chain seq x y z
N MET A 1 -40.39 -11.60 9.92
CA MET A 1 -39.88 -10.24 9.64
C MET A 1 -38.38 -10.32 9.71
N GLU A 2 -37.73 -10.24 8.56
CA GLU A 2 -36.34 -10.61 8.35
C GLU A 2 -35.36 -9.73 9.11
N ASN A 3 -34.36 -10.41 9.66
CA ASN A 3 -33.21 -9.91 10.38
C ASN A 3 -32.33 -9.06 9.45
N ARG A 4 -32.70 -7.79 9.21
CA ARG A 4 -31.73 -6.78 8.77
C ARG A 4 -30.76 -6.59 9.94
N ALA A 5 -29.67 -7.35 9.92
CA ALA A 5 -28.57 -7.19 10.85
C ALA A 5 -28.20 -5.70 10.92
N ASN A 6 -28.32 -5.10 12.10
CA ASN A 6 -27.91 -3.72 12.34
C ASN A 6 -26.46 -3.56 11.84
N GLU A 7 -26.27 -2.76 10.80
CA GLU A 7 -24.96 -2.43 10.24
C GLU A 7 -24.07 -1.85 11.34
N SER A 8 -22.79 -2.26 11.41
CA SER A 8 -21.87 -1.81 12.47
C SER A 8 -21.68 -0.28 12.40
N PRO A 9 -22.16 0.49 13.40
CA PRO A 9 -22.01 1.94 13.44
C PRO A 9 -20.55 2.38 13.43
N LEU A 10 -19.67 1.58 14.07
CA LEU A 10 -18.23 1.81 14.04
C LEU A 10 -17.70 1.74 12.60
N LEU A 11 -18.03 0.66 11.88
CA LEU A 11 -17.62 0.50 10.49
C LEU A 11 -18.14 1.64 9.61
N LEU A 12 -19.44 1.97 9.71
CA LEU A 12 -20.05 3.06 8.95
C LEU A 12 -19.35 4.40 9.20
N CYS A 13 -19.09 4.76 10.46
CA CYS A 13 -18.38 6.00 10.78
C CYS A 13 -16.97 6.03 10.16
N THR A 14 -16.24 4.92 10.19
CA THR A 14 -14.90 4.86 9.58
C THR A 14 -14.93 4.92 8.05
N MET A 15 -15.95 4.33 7.41
CA MET A 15 -16.17 4.44 5.97
C MET A 15 -16.50 5.88 5.57
N TYR A 16 -17.38 6.55 6.32
CA TYR A 16 -17.74 7.94 6.07
C TYR A 16 -16.54 8.88 6.29
N ALA A 17 -15.74 8.65 7.33
CA ALA A 17 -14.51 9.41 7.57
C ALA A 17 -13.54 9.29 6.38
N LEU A 18 -13.30 8.06 5.90
CA LEU A 18 -12.41 7.85 4.76
C LEU A 18 -12.97 8.48 3.47
N ALA A 19 -14.26 8.30 3.20
CA ALA A 19 -14.91 8.87 2.03
C ALA A 19 -14.87 10.41 2.06
N ALA A 20 -15.05 11.03 3.23
CA ALA A 20 -15.03 12.48 3.38
C ALA A 20 -13.68 13.11 2.98
N ARG A 21 -12.56 12.39 3.14
CA ARG A 21 -11.23 12.87 2.71
C ARG A 21 -11.11 13.07 1.21
N TYR A 22 -11.86 12.30 0.42
CA TYR A 22 -11.77 12.31 -1.05
C TYR A 22 -13.00 12.92 -1.71
N SER A 23 -14.07 13.15 -0.96
CA SER A 23 -15.30 13.74 -1.46
C SER A 23 -15.13 15.24 -1.74
N THR A 24 -15.77 15.69 -2.82
CA THR A 24 -15.95 17.11 -3.17
C THR A 24 -17.41 17.53 -3.07
N HIS A 25 -18.28 16.67 -2.54
CA HIS A 25 -19.71 16.92 -2.46
C HIS A 25 -20.02 18.08 -1.49
N GLN A 26 -20.87 19.01 -1.90
CA GLN A 26 -21.17 20.25 -1.17
C GLN A 26 -21.56 20.02 0.30
N SER A 27 -22.34 18.97 0.58
CA SER A 27 -22.75 18.66 1.97
C SER A 27 -21.58 18.23 2.87
N VAL A 28 -20.62 17.48 2.33
CA VAL A 28 -19.42 17.06 3.08
C VAL A 28 -18.50 18.25 3.29
N MET A 29 -18.36 19.11 2.27
CA MET A 29 -17.58 20.33 2.37
C MET A 29 -18.20 21.31 3.38
N ALA A 30 -19.52 21.46 3.37
CA ALA A 30 -20.24 22.28 4.35
C ALA A 30 -20.01 21.78 5.78
N LEU A 31 -19.99 20.45 6.00
CA LEU A 31 -19.68 19.85 7.29
C LEU A 31 -18.27 20.27 7.77
N GLY A 32 -17.26 20.18 6.89
CA GLY A 32 -15.90 20.61 7.22
C GLY A 32 -15.76 22.11 7.53
N SER A 33 -16.58 22.94 6.88
CA SER A 33 -16.61 24.39 7.13
C SER A 33 -17.31 24.75 8.43
N ILE A 34 -18.32 23.99 8.86
CA ILE A 34 -19.05 24.22 10.11
C ILE A 34 -18.20 23.80 11.33
N TYR A 35 -17.45 22.71 11.22
CA TYR A 35 -16.71 22.09 12.33
C TYR A 35 -15.27 22.61 12.49
N GLY A 36 -15.04 23.93 12.37
CA GLY A 36 -13.74 24.57 12.61
C GLY A 36 -13.72 26.08 12.39
N GLY A 37 -12.56 26.72 12.58
CA GLY A 37 -12.35 28.14 12.25
C GLY A 37 -12.28 28.42 10.74
N PRO A 38 -11.81 29.60 10.29
CA PRO A 38 -11.54 29.82 8.87
C PRO A 38 -10.57 28.74 8.34
N ALA A 39 -10.88 28.10 7.20
CA ALA A 39 -9.96 27.17 6.54
C ALA A 39 -9.17 27.92 5.47
N SER A 40 -7.87 27.66 5.39
CA SER A 40 -6.99 28.30 4.41
C SER A 40 -6.92 27.55 3.08
N THR A 41 -7.22 26.25 3.11
CA THR A 41 -7.14 25.35 1.95
C THR A 41 -8.33 24.40 1.88
N MET A 42 -8.61 23.90 0.68
CA MET A 42 -9.64 22.88 0.44
C MET A 42 -9.35 21.57 1.19
N ASP A 43 -8.07 21.22 1.33
CA ASP A 43 -7.62 20.01 2.01
C ASP A 43 -7.90 20.08 3.52
N GLU A 44 -7.77 21.25 4.14
CA GLU A 44 -8.18 21.45 5.54
C GLU A 44 -9.68 21.21 5.74
N VAL A 45 -10.53 21.69 4.83
CA VAL A 45 -11.98 21.49 4.93
C VAL A 45 -12.32 20.00 4.84
N LYS A 46 -11.73 19.29 3.88
CA LYS A 46 -11.90 17.83 3.73
C LYS A 46 -11.40 17.07 4.97
N GLN A 47 -10.26 17.49 5.52
CA GLN A 47 -9.70 16.89 6.73
C GLN A 47 -10.64 17.08 7.94
N ARG A 48 -11.23 18.27 8.11
CA ARG A 48 -12.20 18.54 9.19
C ARG A 48 -13.48 17.73 9.03
N ALA A 49 -14.00 17.61 7.80
CA ALA A 49 -15.17 16.77 7.52
C ALA A 49 -14.89 15.29 7.86
N CYS A 50 -13.69 14.80 7.55
CA CYS A 50 -13.22 13.49 7.97
C CYS A 50 -13.15 13.36 9.50
N ASP A 51 -12.60 14.37 10.18
CA ASP A 51 -12.40 14.33 11.63
C ASP A 51 -13.72 14.20 12.39
N VAL A 52 -14.82 14.80 11.93
CA VAL A 52 -16.17 14.63 12.54
C VAL A 52 -16.57 13.15 12.65
N PHE A 53 -16.45 12.40 11.56
CA PHE A 53 -16.78 10.97 11.55
C PHE A 53 -15.74 10.12 12.27
N TYR A 54 -14.46 10.52 12.19
CA TYR A 54 -13.37 9.84 12.86
C TYR A 54 -13.51 9.90 14.39
N PHE A 55 -13.82 11.06 14.97
CA PHE A 55 -14.01 11.18 16.42
C PHE A 55 -15.20 10.34 16.88
N ARG A 56 -16.31 10.38 16.14
CA ARG A 56 -17.46 9.50 16.40
C ARG A 56 -17.08 8.01 16.35
N ALA A 57 -16.25 7.61 15.38
CA ALA A 57 -15.75 6.24 15.32
C ALA A 57 -14.86 5.90 16.53
N ARG A 58 -14.02 6.83 17.00
CA ARG A 58 -13.19 6.62 18.19
C ARG A 58 -14.01 6.40 19.44
N ASP A 59 -15.08 7.16 19.65
CA ASP A 59 -15.96 7.01 20.82
C ASP A 59 -16.66 5.65 20.86
N LEU A 60 -16.77 4.99 19.71
CA LEU A 60 -17.33 3.64 19.60
C LEU A 60 -16.30 2.54 19.81
N VAL A 61 -14.98 2.81 19.77
CA VAL A 61 -13.94 1.76 19.81
C VAL A 61 -14.07 0.84 21.02
N ASP A 62 -14.28 1.41 22.22
CA ASP A 62 -14.37 0.66 23.47
C ASP A 62 -15.57 -0.31 23.49
N GLN A 63 -16.63 -0.02 22.74
CA GLN A 63 -17.81 -0.90 22.65
C GLN A 63 -17.60 -2.10 21.73
N TYR A 64 -16.61 -2.04 20.84
CA TYR A 64 -16.36 -3.07 19.82
C TYR A 64 -15.05 -3.83 20.03
N MET A 65 -14.18 -3.37 20.94
CA MET A 65 -12.85 -3.97 21.12
C MET A 65 -12.87 -5.43 21.62
N ASP A 66 -13.97 -5.86 22.25
CA ASP A 66 -14.13 -7.23 22.75
C ASP A 66 -14.74 -8.19 21.70
N PHE A 67 -15.20 -7.67 20.55
CA PHE A 67 -15.93 -8.45 19.56
C PHE A 67 -15.12 -8.60 18.25
N ALA A 68 -14.43 -9.74 18.12
CA ALA A 68 -13.70 -10.12 16.91
C ALA A 68 -14.65 -10.50 15.74
N LYS A 69 -15.20 -9.49 15.06
CA LYS A 69 -16.05 -9.63 13.86
C LYS A 69 -15.35 -9.03 12.64
N ALA A 70 -15.66 -9.53 11.45
CA ALA A 70 -15.12 -9.00 10.19
C ALA A 70 -15.35 -7.48 10.04
N SER A 71 -16.53 -6.99 10.41
CA SER A 71 -16.85 -5.55 10.38
C SER A 71 -16.02 -4.72 11.36
N THR A 72 -15.78 -5.24 12.56
CA THR A 72 -14.91 -4.62 13.57
C THR A 72 -13.48 -4.52 13.04
N ILE A 73 -12.92 -5.64 12.54
CA ILE A 73 -11.56 -5.68 11.97
C ILE A 73 -11.42 -4.69 10.82
N ALA A 74 -12.39 -4.66 9.90
CA ALA A 74 -12.43 -3.69 8.80
C ALA A 74 -12.41 -2.25 9.32
N ALA A 75 -13.18 -1.94 10.36
CA ALA A 75 -13.21 -0.60 10.94
C ALA A 75 -11.87 -0.21 11.58
N PHE A 76 -11.19 -1.12 12.28
CA PHE A 76 -9.86 -0.88 12.82
C PHE A 76 -8.80 -0.67 11.73
N LEU A 77 -8.88 -1.41 10.61
CA LEU A 77 -8.02 -1.17 9.45
C LEU A 77 -8.25 0.21 8.82
N LEU A 78 -9.50 0.67 8.74
CA LEU A 78 -9.83 2.01 8.26
C LEU A 78 -9.36 3.10 9.24
N LEU A 79 -9.55 2.91 10.56
CA LEU A 79 -9.03 3.80 11.60
C LEU A 79 -7.51 3.91 11.54
N LYS A 80 -6.82 2.79 11.32
CA LYS A 80 -5.38 2.77 11.11
C LYS A 80 -4.98 3.68 9.95
N LEU A 81 -5.62 3.56 8.79
CA LEU A 81 -5.33 4.37 7.61
C LEU A 81 -5.61 5.86 7.87
N LEU A 82 -6.74 6.18 8.48
CA LEU A 82 -7.12 7.54 8.86
C LEU A 82 -6.11 8.16 9.82
N CYS A 83 -5.65 7.41 10.82
CA CYS A 83 -4.63 7.88 11.76
C CYS A 83 -3.29 8.12 11.08
N ALA A 84 -2.83 7.20 10.23
CA ALA A 84 -1.57 7.35 9.50
C ALA A 84 -1.59 8.61 8.62
N ALA A 85 -2.67 8.80 7.87
CA ALA A 85 -2.80 9.92 6.94
C ALA A 85 -3.10 11.26 7.62
N SER A 86 -3.31 11.29 8.94
CA SER A 86 -3.39 12.51 9.77
C SER A 86 -2.18 12.67 10.71
N GLY A 87 -1.11 11.90 10.51
CA GLY A 87 0.13 11.99 11.31
C GLY A 87 0.08 11.33 12.70
N ARG A 88 -1.03 10.67 13.06
CA ARG A 88 -1.22 9.97 14.35
C ARG A 88 -0.64 8.56 14.30
N ILE A 89 0.67 8.45 14.07
CA ILE A 89 1.38 7.18 13.78
C ILE A 89 1.23 6.17 14.94
N SER A 90 1.35 6.60 16.19
CA SER A 90 1.20 5.69 17.36
C SER A 90 -0.19 5.07 17.44
N ALA A 91 -1.25 5.87 17.20
CA ALA A 91 -2.63 5.36 17.18
C ALA A 91 -2.84 4.41 15.99
N SER A 92 -2.29 4.75 14.82
CA SER A 92 -2.33 3.87 13.64
C SER A 92 -1.73 2.49 13.93
N TRP A 93 -0.58 2.45 14.62
CA TRP A 93 0.04 1.20 15.05
C TRP A 93 -0.85 0.39 15.99
N MET A 94 -1.42 1.04 17.02
CA MET A 94 -2.28 0.36 17.99
C MET A 94 -3.49 -0.29 17.30
N TYR A 95 -4.17 0.46 16.42
CA TYR A 95 -5.30 -0.09 15.65
C TYR A 95 -4.88 -1.22 14.71
N SER A 96 -3.67 -1.17 14.14
CA SER A 96 -3.12 -2.30 13.37
C SER A 96 -2.95 -3.56 14.23
N GLY A 97 -2.40 -3.42 15.44
CA GLY A 97 -2.22 -4.53 16.38
C GLY A 97 -3.55 -5.12 16.87
N MET A 98 -4.54 -4.26 17.15
CA MET A 98 -5.89 -4.70 17.52
C MET A 98 -6.55 -5.48 16.39
N ALA A 99 -6.51 -4.95 15.15
CA ALA A 99 -7.06 -5.64 13.98
C ALA A 99 -6.43 -7.03 13.78
N ILE A 100 -5.10 -7.13 13.88
CA ILE A 100 -4.38 -8.41 13.74
C ILE A 100 -4.73 -9.38 14.88
N SER A 101 -4.84 -8.89 16.11
CA SER A 101 -5.19 -9.74 17.27
C SER A 101 -6.61 -10.31 17.13
N MET A 102 -7.58 -9.46 16.76
CA MET A 102 -8.95 -9.87 16.47
C MET A 102 -9.04 -10.84 15.30
N LEU A 103 -8.26 -10.61 14.25
CA LEU A 103 -8.19 -11.49 13.09
C LEU A 103 -7.67 -12.88 13.46
N LYS A 104 -6.62 -12.96 14.29
CA LYS A 104 -6.08 -14.23 14.81
C LYS A 104 -7.11 -14.95 15.69
N GLU A 105 -7.83 -14.24 16.55
CA GLU A 105 -8.89 -14.82 17.40
C GLU A 105 -10.07 -15.34 16.58
N MET A 106 -10.52 -14.56 15.59
CA MET A 106 -11.60 -14.96 14.68
C MET A 106 -11.25 -16.24 13.91
N ARG A 107 -9.97 -16.45 13.59
CA ARG A 107 -9.49 -17.67 12.96
C ARG A 107 -9.42 -18.84 13.95
N ARG A 108 -8.98 -18.61 15.19
CA ARG A 108 -8.90 -19.67 16.23
C ARG A 108 -10.28 -20.25 16.58
N GLY A 109 -11.29 -19.38 16.69
CA GLY A 109 -12.66 -19.78 17.04
C GLY A 109 -13.43 -20.43 15.89
N ALA A 110 -12.92 -20.33 14.68
CA ALA A 110 -13.47 -21.00 13.51
C ALA A 110 -12.60 -22.23 13.25
N ASN A 111 -13.06 -23.43 13.63
CA ASN A 111 -12.44 -24.70 13.20
C ASN A 111 -12.46 -24.91 11.66
N THR A 112 -12.81 -23.88 10.91
CA THR A 112 -12.55 -23.72 9.47
C THR A 112 -11.14 -23.22 9.26
N ASP A 113 -10.17 -24.11 9.44
CA ASP A 113 -9.11 -24.06 8.43
C ASP A 113 -9.82 -24.26 7.09
N ASP A 114 -9.49 -23.46 6.06
CA ASP A 114 -9.93 -23.68 4.67
C ASP A 114 -9.54 -25.12 4.15
N ASP A 115 -8.96 -25.97 5.01
CA ASP A 115 -8.49 -27.34 4.79
C ASP A 115 -9.50 -28.44 5.13
N ALA A 116 -10.61 -28.16 5.83
CA ALA A 116 -11.63 -29.18 6.08
C ALA A 116 -12.59 -29.27 4.89
N PRO A 117 -12.87 -30.47 4.31
CA PRO A 117 -14.03 -30.61 3.44
C PRO A 117 -15.24 -30.14 4.24
N PRO A 118 -16.19 -29.40 3.63
CA PRO A 118 -17.35 -28.87 4.35
C PRO A 118 -18.03 -30.04 5.04
N THR A 119 -17.79 -30.16 6.34
CA THR A 119 -18.54 -31.11 7.17
C THR A 119 -19.95 -30.53 7.26
N GLU A 120 -20.97 -31.32 7.56
CA GLU A 120 -22.37 -30.85 7.60
C GLU A 120 -22.62 -29.65 8.57
N ALA A 121 -21.61 -29.27 9.37
CA ALA A 121 -21.57 -28.06 10.20
C ALA A 121 -20.92 -26.82 9.53
N ASP A 122 -20.07 -26.99 8.50
CA ASP A 122 -19.36 -25.94 7.76
C ASP A 122 -20.19 -25.25 6.66
N THR A 123 -21.35 -25.81 6.38
CA THR A 123 -22.40 -25.22 5.56
C THR A 123 -23.09 -24.02 6.23
N SER A 124 -22.73 -23.66 7.47
CA SER A 124 -23.36 -22.55 8.19
C SER A 124 -22.79 -21.16 7.84
N ILE A 125 -21.55 -21.08 7.34
CA ILE A 125 -20.91 -19.80 6.98
C ILE A 125 -20.96 -19.62 5.46
N ASP A 126 -21.63 -18.55 5.04
CA ASP A 126 -21.71 -18.17 3.63
C ASP A 126 -20.30 -17.98 3.01
N TRP A 127 -20.14 -18.36 1.75
CA TRP A 127 -18.87 -18.22 1.02
C TRP A 127 -18.36 -16.78 1.08
N LEU A 128 -19.27 -15.81 0.95
CA LEU A 128 -18.94 -14.39 1.01
C LEU A 128 -18.32 -14.01 2.36
N GLU A 129 -18.80 -14.59 3.46
CA GLU A 129 -18.25 -14.32 4.78
C GLU A 129 -16.85 -14.92 4.94
N ARG A 130 -16.59 -16.13 4.41
CA ARG A 130 -15.23 -16.70 4.37
C ARG A 130 -14.29 -15.81 3.56
N GLU A 131 -14.72 -15.39 2.38
CA GLU A 131 -13.91 -14.54 1.50
C GLU A 131 -13.65 -13.14 2.11
N LYS A 132 -14.58 -12.55 2.88
CA LYS A 132 -14.33 -11.33 3.68
C LYS A 132 -13.16 -11.53 4.63
N ARG A 133 -13.17 -12.63 5.39
CA ARG A 133 -12.13 -12.93 6.38
C ARG A 133 -10.77 -13.13 5.70
N ARG A 134 -10.75 -13.83 4.57
CA ARG A 134 -9.56 -14.01 3.73
C ARG A 134 -8.98 -12.67 3.26
N ARG A 135 -9.82 -11.77 2.72
CA ARG A 135 -9.38 -10.43 2.29
C ARG A 135 -8.89 -9.58 3.46
N LEU A 136 -9.55 -9.64 4.61
CA LEU A 136 -9.12 -8.93 5.82
C LEU A 136 -7.76 -9.45 6.32
N TRP A 137 -7.50 -10.75 6.19
CA TRP A 137 -6.19 -11.32 6.50
C TRP A 137 -5.08 -10.69 5.67
N TRP A 138 -5.25 -10.72 4.35
CA TRP A 138 -4.27 -10.14 3.43
C TRP A 138 -4.13 -8.63 3.59
N ALA A 139 -5.22 -7.91 3.86
CA ALA A 139 -5.17 -6.48 4.18
C ALA A 139 -4.37 -6.19 5.46
N CYS A 140 -4.52 -7.01 6.50
CA CYS A 140 -3.72 -6.92 7.72
C CYS A 140 -2.24 -7.22 7.43
N TYR A 141 -1.95 -8.30 6.71
CA TYR A 141 -0.60 -8.72 6.34
C TYR A 141 0.16 -7.64 5.57
N ILE A 142 -0.45 -7.07 4.53
CA ILE A 142 0.11 -5.98 3.72
C ILE A 142 0.28 -4.73 4.59
N GLY A 143 -0.74 -4.40 5.37
CA GLY A 143 -0.73 -3.23 6.25
C GLY A 143 0.36 -3.30 7.32
N ASP A 144 0.63 -4.46 7.89
CA ASP A 144 1.67 -4.69 8.90
C ASP A 144 3.06 -4.34 8.34
N ARG A 145 3.34 -4.72 7.10
CA ARG A 145 4.58 -4.39 6.39
C ARG A 145 4.73 -2.90 6.14
N TYR A 146 3.67 -2.22 5.70
CA TYR A 146 3.71 -0.75 5.58
C TYR A 146 4.05 -0.08 6.91
N ALA A 147 3.44 -0.56 8.00
CA ALA A 147 3.68 -0.02 9.32
C ALA A 147 5.12 -0.29 9.81
N ALA A 148 5.65 -1.50 9.55
CA ALA A 148 7.03 -1.89 9.87
C ALA A 148 8.09 -1.23 8.97
N ALA A 149 7.72 -0.72 7.79
CA ALA A 149 8.61 0.08 6.95
C ALA A 149 8.63 1.56 7.37
N ALA A 150 7.47 2.10 7.75
CA ALA A 150 7.32 3.48 8.20
C ALA A 150 7.84 3.72 9.62
N SER A 151 7.94 2.66 10.43
CA SER A 151 8.44 2.71 11.80
C SER A 151 9.54 1.69 12.00
N ASP A 152 10.39 1.86 13.01
CA ASP A 152 11.46 0.89 13.31
C ASP A 152 10.92 -0.35 14.10
N ARG A 153 9.63 -0.66 13.95
CA ARG A 153 8.93 -1.71 14.71
C ARG A 153 8.94 -3.05 13.97
N PRO A 154 9.02 -4.19 14.68
CA PRO A 154 8.95 -5.51 14.05
C PRO A 154 7.59 -5.77 13.39
N MET A 155 7.57 -6.61 12.35
CA MET A 155 6.32 -7.11 11.79
C MET A 155 5.64 -8.05 12.80
N ILE A 156 4.33 -7.93 12.93
CA ILE A 156 3.50 -8.76 13.82
C ILE A 156 3.12 -10.08 13.13
N VAL A 157 2.91 -10.06 11.81
CA VAL A 157 2.51 -11.24 11.02
C VAL A 157 3.71 -11.83 10.29
N GLN A 158 4.06 -13.06 10.65
CA GLN A 158 5.14 -13.82 10.02
C GLN A 158 4.63 -14.62 8.83
N ASP A 159 5.48 -14.81 7.81
CA ASP A 159 5.14 -15.58 6.60
C ASP A 159 4.74 -17.02 6.94
N ALA A 160 5.44 -17.63 7.90
CA ALA A 160 5.18 -19.01 8.35
C ALA A 160 3.81 -19.20 9.02
N ASP A 161 3.23 -18.13 9.57
CA ASP A 161 1.90 -18.16 10.19
C ASP A 161 0.78 -17.96 9.16
N CYS A 162 1.11 -17.64 7.90
CA CYS A 162 0.15 -17.34 6.85
C CYS A 162 -0.40 -18.62 6.21
N LYS A 163 -1.35 -19.25 6.90
CA LYS A 163 -2.07 -20.44 6.42
C LYS A 163 -3.39 -20.08 5.73
N VAL A 164 -3.40 -19.05 4.90
CA VAL A 164 -4.62 -18.51 4.25
C VAL A 164 -4.45 -18.61 2.75
N HIS A 165 -5.48 -19.06 2.02
CA HIS A 165 -5.45 -19.05 0.56
C HIS A 165 -5.43 -17.63 0.01
N PHE A 166 -4.93 -17.46 -1.22
CA PHE A 166 -5.03 -16.16 -1.89
C PHE A 166 -6.51 -15.77 -2.12
N PRO A 167 -6.83 -14.47 -2.12
CA PRO A 167 -8.19 -13.99 -2.35
C PRO A 167 -8.75 -14.50 -3.68
N ALA A 168 -10.06 -14.68 -3.74
CA ALA A 168 -10.73 -14.90 -5.01
C ALA A 168 -10.55 -13.68 -5.94
N THR A 169 -10.91 -13.85 -7.22
CA THR A 169 -10.93 -12.74 -8.17
C THR A 169 -11.87 -11.62 -7.70
N VAL A 170 -11.69 -10.41 -8.21
CA VAL A 170 -12.57 -9.29 -7.85
C VAL A 170 -13.98 -9.55 -8.39
N GLU A 171 -14.08 -10.21 -9.53
CA GLU A 171 -15.30 -10.63 -10.18
C GLU A 171 -16.10 -11.61 -9.31
N ASP A 172 -15.45 -12.69 -8.85
CA ASP A 172 -16.09 -13.69 -7.99
C ASP A 172 -16.58 -13.08 -6.67
N TRP A 173 -15.77 -12.18 -6.10
CA TRP A 173 -16.17 -11.43 -4.91
C TRP A 173 -17.40 -10.54 -5.12
N LEU A 174 -17.50 -9.86 -6.26
CA LEU A 174 -18.66 -9.04 -6.59
C LEU A 174 -19.90 -9.87 -6.92
N ASN A 175 -19.72 -11.06 -7.49
CA ASN A 175 -20.79 -12.00 -7.78
C ASN A 175 -21.29 -12.73 -6.51
N GLY A 176 -20.44 -12.81 -5.48
CA GLY A 176 -20.77 -13.44 -4.20
C GLY A 176 -20.62 -14.96 -4.18
N TYR A 177 -20.03 -15.55 -5.22
CA TYR A 177 -19.73 -16.97 -5.32
C TYR A 177 -18.54 -17.20 -6.26
N PRO A 178 -17.76 -18.28 -6.08
CA PRO A 178 -16.61 -18.57 -6.92
C PRO A 178 -17.06 -19.04 -8.31
N ALA A 179 -16.39 -18.61 -9.37
CA ALA A 179 -16.75 -19.00 -10.74
C ALA A 179 -16.43 -20.48 -11.06
N SER A 180 -15.45 -21.06 -10.35
CA SER A 180 -15.04 -22.46 -10.56
C SER A 180 -15.43 -23.33 -9.36
N PRO A 181 -15.97 -24.54 -9.60
CA PRO A 181 -16.30 -25.47 -8.53
C PRO A 181 -15.04 -25.95 -7.79
N GLU A 182 -15.16 -26.24 -6.50
CA GLU A 182 -14.06 -26.76 -5.68
C GLU A 182 -13.79 -28.22 -6.06
N THR A 183 -12.83 -28.43 -6.96
CA THR A 183 -12.34 -29.77 -7.30
C THR A 183 -11.20 -30.18 -6.36
N PRO A 184 -10.92 -31.48 -6.19
CA PRO A 184 -9.79 -31.95 -5.39
C PRO A 184 -8.44 -31.37 -5.84
N GLU A 185 -8.26 -31.20 -7.16
CA GLU A 185 -7.07 -30.59 -7.76
C GLU A 185 -6.89 -29.13 -7.30
N VAL A 186 -7.96 -28.33 -7.34
CA VAL A 186 -7.96 -26.94 -6.83
C VAL A 186 -7.61 -26.90 -5.34
N GLN A 187 -8.07 -27.88 -4.55
CA GLN A 187 -7.73 -27.96 -3.13
C GLN A 187 -6.25 -28.29 -2.90
N GLU A 188 -5.67 -29.20 -3.68
CA GLU A 188 -4.23 -29.48 -3.60
C GLU A 188 -3.38 -28.28 -4.01
N ASP A 189 -3.75 -27.58 -5.08
CA ASP A 189 -3.04 -26.38 -5.53
C ASP A 189 -3.09 -25.26 -4.48
N ARG A 190 -4.26 -25.09 -3.84
CA ARG A 190 -4.43 -24.16 -2.72
C ARG A 190 -3.54 -24.50 -1.51
N LYS A 191 -3.30 -25.79 -1.23
CA LYS A 191 -2.36 -26.23 -0.19
C LYS A 191 -0.91 -25.99 -0.58
N ARG A 192 -0.55 -26.25 -1.84
CA ARG A 192 0.78 -25.96 -2.39
C ARG A 192 1.08 -24.47 -2.29
N GLN A 193 0.14 -23.61 -2.69
CA GLN A 193 0.25 -22.16 -2.57
C GLN A 193 0.58 -21.70 -1.14
N ILE A 194 -0.10 -22.25 -0.12
CA ILE A 194 0.19 -21.92 1.29
C ILE A 194 1.62 -22.32 1.66
N ALA A 195 2.04 -23.55 1.33
CA ALA A 195 3.38 -24.03 1.65
C ALA A 195 4.47 -23.21 0.96
N GLU A 196 4.26 -22.87 -0.31
CA GLU A 196 5.16 -22.01 -1.09
C GLU A 196 5.23 -20.60 -0.52
N PHE A 197 4.10 -20.05 -0.09
CA PHE A 197 4.05 -18.75 0.55
C PHE A 197 4.77 -18.74 1.91
N ALA A 198 4.59 -19.78 2.72
CA ALA A 198 5.26 -19.93 4.01
C ALA A 198 6.78 -20.21 3.90
N SER A 199 7.26 -20.58 2.71
CA SER A 199 8.68 -20.85 2.49
C SER A 199 9.59 -19.64 2.73
N GLN A 200 10.85 -19.90 3.06
CA GLN A 200 11.88 -18.86 3.22
C GLN A 200 12.36 -18.26 1.89
N ILE A 201 11.96 -18.83 0.76
CA ILE A 201 12.31 -18.31 -0.56
C ILE A 201 11.58 -16.97 -0.75
N PRO A 202 12.30 -15.87 -1.04
CA PRO A 202 11.69 -14.53 -1.11
C PRO A 202 10.58 -14.43 -2.16
N PHE A 203 10.77 -15.08 -3.31
CA PHE A 203 9.80 -15.16 -4.39
C PHE A 203 9.71 -16.57 -4.95
N ASN A 204 8.49 -17.11 -5.01
CA ASN A 204 8.17 -18.35 -5.71
C ASN A 204 6.99 -18.06 -6.65
N PRO A 205 7.12 -18.26 -7.97
CA PRO A 205 6.01 -18.05 -8.89
C PRO A 205 4.93 -19.12 -8.68
N ILE A 206 3.78 -18.72 -8.16
CA ILE A 206 2.64 -19.62 -7.93
C ILE A 206 1.81 -19.64 -9.21
N ALA A 207 1.92 -20.72 -9.99
CA ALA A 207 1.38 -20.79 -11.34
C ALA A 207 -0.14 -21.02 -11.38
N GLN A 208 -0.95 -19.96 -11.39
CA GLN A 208 -2.38 -19.99 -11.80
C GLN A 208 -2.91 -18.56 -11.96
N ASN A 209 -3.82 -18.28 -12.91
CA ASN A 209 -4.45 -16.97 -13.21
C ASN A 209 -4.45 -15.94 -12.06
N GLN A 210 -3.36 -15.21 -11.88
CA GLN A 210 -3.14 -14.38 -10.70
C GLN A 210 -3.91 -13.07 -10.82
N SER A 211 -4.76 -12.79 -9.84
CA SER A 211 -5.43 -11.50 -9.68
C SER A 211 -4.41 -10.41 -9.34
N TYR A 212 -4.77 -9.14 -9.51
CA TYR A 212 -4.00 -8.01 -8.98
C TYR A 212 -3.62 -8.20 -7.50
N LEU A 213 -4.55 -8.73 -6.69
CA LEU A 213 -4.33 -8.94 -5.26
C LEU A 213 -3.20 -9.94 -5.00
N ASP A 214 -3.09 -10.98 -5.81
CA ASP A 214 -2.09 -12.03 -5.63
C ASP A 214 -0.70 -11.49 -5.93
N TYR A 215 -0.55 -10.75 -7.03
CA TYR A 215 0.71 -10.05 -7.35
C TYR A 215 1.11 -9.10 -6.21
N PHE A 216 0.14 -8.38 -5.64
CA PHE A 216 0.38 -7.45 -4.56
C PHE A 216 0.78 -8.15 -3.25
N ILE A 217 0.19 -9.32 -2.95
CA ILE A 217 0.53 -10.18 -1.81
C ILE A 217 1.95 -10.75 -1.99
N LEU A 218 2.28 -11.27 -3.17
CA LEU A 218 3.61 -11.81 -3.48
C LEU A 218 4.70 -10.72 -3.37
N LEU A 219 4.45 -9.53 -3.90
CA LEU A 219 5.37 -8.40 -3.74
C LEU A 219 5.49 -7.99 -2.27
N SER A 220 4.40 -8.03 -1.51
CA SER A 220 4.40 -7.74 -0.08
C SER A 220 5.24 -8.76 0.71
N LYS A 221 5.30 -10.03 0.30
CA LYS A 221 6.22 -11.02 0.88
C LYS A 221 7.68 -10.57 0.70
N ILE A 222 8.08 -10.26 -0.54
CA ILE A 222 9.43 -9.76 -0.84
C ILE A 222 9.71 -8.48 -0.04
N PHE A 223 8.73 -7.58 0.03
CA PHE A 223 8.84 -6.33 0.79
C PHE A 223 9.11 -6.55 2.28
N GLY A 224 8.45 -7.54 2.91
CA GLY A 224 8.75 -7.96 4.27
C GLY A 224 10.22 -8.33 4.46
N ARG A 225 10.77 -9.11 3.53
CA ARG A 225 12.20 -9.49 3.54
C ARG A 225 13.14 -8.30 3.34
N VAL A 226 12.77 -7.35 2.49
CA VAL A 226 13.51 -6.07 2.32
C VAL A 226 13.52 -5.26 3.63
N ILE A 227 12.41 -5.22 4.38
CA ILE A 227 12.34 -4.56 5.68
C ILE A 227 13.27 -5.23 6.69
N ASP A 228 13.24 -6.56 6.79
CA ASP A 228 14.10 -7.31 7.70
C ASP A 228 15.58 -7.12 7.38
N PHE A 229 15.96 -7.20 6.09
CA PHE A 229 17.30 -6.87 5.62
C PHE A 229 17.73 -5.45 6.02
N THR A 230 16.86 -4.47 5.79
CA THR A 230 17.12 -3.06 6.13
C THR A 230 17.37 -2.86 7.63
N LYS A 231 16.63 -3.58 8.48
CA LYS A 231 16.79 -3.53 9.94
C LYS A 231 18.11 -4.16 10.38
N VAL A 232 18.43 -5.36 9.90
CA VAL A 232 19.71 -6.04 10.17
C VAL A 232 20.88 -5.13 9.76
N TYR A 233 20.81 -4.54 8.57
CA TYR A 233 21.86 -3.65 8.08
C TYR A 233 22.07 -2.40 8.95
N LYS A 234 21.00 -1.79 9.48
CA LYS A 234 21.09 -0.65 10.41
C LYS A 234 21.75 -1.04 11.74
N THR A 235 21.37 -2.18 12.30
CA THR A 235 21.90 -2.66 13.59
C THR A 235 23.39 -2.98 13.49
N THR A 236 23.81 -3.61 12.39
CA THR A 236 25.21 -3.99 12.16
C THR A 236 26.08 -2.81 11.70
N GLY A 237 25.49 -1.78 11.08
CA GLY A 237 26.18 -0.56 10.63
C GLY A 237 26.04 0.68 11.54
N GLY A 238 25.66 0.48 12.81
CA GLY A 238 25.41 1.56 13.78
C GLY A 238 26.67 2.22 14.36
N LEU A 239 26.49 3.42 14.94
CA LEU A 239 27.53 4.23 15.60
C LEU A 239 28.39 3.48 16.64
N THR A 240 27.84 2.45 17.28
CA THR A 240 28.52 1.59 18.26
C THR A 240 29.67 0.80 17.66
N ASP A 241 29.53 0.35 16.41
CA ASP A 241 30.58 -0.47 15.77
C ASP A 241 31.77 0.40 15.33
N MET A 242 31.51 1.66 14.95
CA MET A 242 32.53 2.60 14.50
C MET A 242 33.35 3.22 15.65
N LEU A 243 32.71 3.53 16.79
CA LEU A 243 33.45 4.02 17.98
C LEU A 243 34.41 2.95 18.54
N LEU A 244 34.04 1.67 18.44
CA LEU A 244 34.88 0.54 18.82
C LEU A 244 35.93 0.17 17.75
N ASN A 245 35.72 0.50 16.48
CA ASN A 245 36.68 0.26 15.39
C ASN A 245 37.97 1.11 15.49
N SER A 246 38.03 2.09 16.40
CA SER A 246 39.27 2.80 16.73
C SER A 246 40.28 1.94 17.51
N VAL A 247 39.85 0.79 18.03
CA VAL A 247 40.71 -0.17 18.76
C VAL A 247 40.88 -1.42 17.90
N THR A 248 42.02 -1.47 17.22
CA THR A 248 42.42 -2.46 16.22
C THR A 248 42.44 -3.90 16.77
N ASN A 249 41.62 -4.79 16.18
CA ASN A 249 41.70 -6.22 16.47
C ASN A 249 41.51 -7.05 15.17
N PRO A 250 42.54 -7.77 14.66
CA PRO A 250 42.51 -8.40 13.34
C PRO A 250 41.43 -9.49 13.17
N MET A 251 41.02 -10.20 14.24
CA MET A 251 39.88 -11.13 14.17
C MET A 251 38.54 -10.45 13.90
N ARG A 252 38.37 -9.18 14.31
CA ARG A 252 37.11 -8.43 14.11
C ARG A 252 36.97 -7.95 12.66
N ASN A 253 38.07 -7.67 11.97
CA ASN A 253 38.05 -7.34 10.54
C ASN A 253 37.58 -8.52 9.67
N ALA A 254 37.96 -9.76 10.01
CA ALA A 254 37.48 -10.96 9.32
C ALA A 254 35.96 -11.20 9.54
N ASN A 255 35.47 -10.92 10.75
CA ASN A 255 34.03 -11.00 11.04
C ASN A 255 33.23 -9.91 10.30
N ASN A 256 33.79 -8.70 10.17
CA ASN A 256 33.19 -7.61 9.41
C ASN A 256 33.17 -7.89 7.90
N SER A 257 34.26 -8.44 7.33
CA SER A 257 34.28 -8.83 5.92
C SER A 257 33.28 -9.95 5.60
N ASN A 258 33.14 -10.93 6.52
CA ASN A 258 32.13 -11.98 6.38
C ASN A 258 30.71 -11.42 6.44
N THR A 259 30.46 -10.44 7.32
CA THR A 259 29.16 -9.79 7.46
C THR A 259 28.81 -8.91 6.26
N GLU A 260 29.78 -8.15 5.72
CA GLU A 260 29.60 -7.37 4.50
C GLU A 260 29.31 -8.27 3.28
N ALA A 261 30.02 -9.40 3.14
CA ALA A 261 29.77 -10.38 2.08
C ALA A 261 28.38 -11.06 2.21
N GLN A 262 27.95 -11.38 3.43
CA GLN A 262 26.61 -11.91 3.69
C GLN A 262 25.52 -10.89 3.33
N ASN A 263 25.70 -9.62 3.72
CA ASN A 263 24.78 -8.54 3.37
C ASN A 263 24.69 -8.32 1.85
N GLU A 264 25.81 -8.41 1.14
CA GLU A 264 25.83 -8.31 -0.32
C GLU A 264 25.13 -9.48 -0.99
N THR A 265 25.35 -10.71 -0.50
CA THR A 265 24.65 -11.91 -0.96
C THR A 265 23.13 -11.77 -0.78
N GLN A 266 22.69 -11.30 0.40
CA GLN A 266 21.26 -11.07 0.68
C GLN A 266 20.67 -9.97 -0.21
N LEU A 267 21.41 -8.87 -0.43
CA LEU A 267 20.98 -7.80 -1.32
C LEU A 267 20.76 -8.31 -2.75
N ILE A 268 21.71 -9.09 -3.29
CA ILE A 268 21.61 -9.69 -4.63
C ILE A 268 20.39 -10.62 -4.68
N ALA A 269 20.22 -11.51 -3.70
CA ALA A 269 19.09 -12.44 -3.66
C ALA A 269 17.74 -11.72 -3.66
N LEU A 270 17.60 -10.64 -2.88
CA LEU A 270 16.38 -9.83 -2.83
C LEU A 270 16.16 -9.02 -4.11
N GLN A 271 17.22 -8.51 -4.72
CA GLN A 271 17.15 -7.82 -6.00
C GLN A 271 16.68 -8.79 -7.10
N THR A 272 17.29 -9.99 -7.19
CA THR A 272 16.87 -11.03 -8.13
C THR A 272 15.41 -11.46 -7.90
N ALA A 273 14.96 -11.54 -6.64
CA ALA A 273 13.57 -11.84 -6.32
C ALA A 273 12.60 -10.75 -6.82
N LEU A 274 12.96 -9.47 -6.63
CA LEU A 274 12.18 -8.33 -7.14
C LEU A 274 12.11 -8.34 -8.66
N GLU A 275 13.25 -8.55 -9.34
CA GLU A 275 13.34 -8.63 -10.80
C GLU A 275 12.53 -9.82 -11.34
N SER A 276 12.64 -10.98 -10.69
CA SER A 276 11.88 -12.18 -11.05
C SER A 276 10.37 -11.95 -10.90
N TRP A 277 9.95 -11.30 -9.82
CA TRP A 277 8.55 -10.92 -9.62
C TRP A 277 8.06 -9.93 -10.68
N TYR A 278 8.89 -8.94 -11.06
CA TYR A 278 8.53 -7.97 -12.10
C TYR A 278 8.41 -8.63 -13.48
N ASN A 279 9.31 -9.56 -13.79
CA ASN A 279 9.28 -10.35 -15.03
C ASN A 279 8.11 -11.35 -15.06
N TYR A 280 7.61 -11.75 -13.89
CA TYR A 280 6.44 -12.60 -13.77
C TYR A 280 5.11 -11.86 -14.04
N LEU A 281 5.07 -10.53 -13.92
CA LEU A 281 3.88 -9.75 -14.21
C LEU A 281 3.47 -9.84 -15.70
N PRO A 282 2.16 -9.78 -16.03
CA PRO A 282 1.72 -9.59 -17.41
C PRO A 282 2.19 -8.24 -17.98
N ASP A 283 2.38 -8.14 -19.29
CA ASP A 283 2.82 -6.90 -19.96
C ASP A 283 1.93 -5.70 -19.64
N SER A 284 0.61 -5.93 -19.49
CA SER A 284 -0.36 -4.91 -19.14
C SER A 284 -0.10 -4.24 -17.78
N TYR A 285 0.52 -4.95 -16.83
CA TYR A 285 0.90 -4.42 -15.52
C TYR A 285 2.31 -3.80 -15.50
N ARG A 286 3.17 -4.17 -16.45
CA ARG A 286 4.53 -3.60 -16.58
C ARG A 286 4.55 -2.23 -17.24
N GLN A 287 3.60 -1.95 -18.13
CA GLN A 287 3.55 -0.69 -18.85
C GLN A 287 3.36 0.50 -17.90
N LEU A 288 4.20 1.53 -18.05
CA LEU A 288 4.05 2.83 -17.40
C LEU A 288 3.03 3.75 -18.12
N ASN A 289 2.34 3.23 -19.13
CA ASN A 289 1.26 3.96 -19.79
C ASN A 289 -0.02 3.77 -18.99
N TYR A 290 -0.40 4.82 -18.27
CA TYR A 290 -1.58 4.79 -17.44
C TYR A 290 -2.83 5.34 -18.15
N ASP A 291 -2.81 5.68 -19.44
CA ASP A 291 -3.94 6.34 -20.11
C ASP A 291 -5.27 5.57 -19.96
N VAL A 292 -6.29 6.24 -19.43
CA VAL A 292 -7.61 5.66 -19.18
C VAL A 292 -8.30 5.27 -20.49
N GLN A 293 -8.11 6.01 -21.59
CA GLN A 293 -8.76 5.69 -22.86
C GLN A 293 -8.19 4.42 -23.49
N LEU A 294 -6.86 4.25 -23.45
CA LEU A 294 -6.20 3.04 -23.92
C LEU A 294 -6.55 1.83 -23.04
N ILE A 295 -6.60 2.00 -21.71
CA ILE A 295 -6.97 0.92 -20.79
C ILE A 295 -8.46 0.57 -20.89
N ALA A 296 -9.35 1.57 -21.09
CA ALA A 296 -10.78 1.36 -21.33
C ALA A 296 -11.07 0.71 -22.69
N ALA A 297 -10.24 0.94 -23.71
CA ALA A 297 -10.34 0.24 -24.98
C ALA A 297 -9.97 -1.25 -24.85
N CYS A 298 -9.10 -1.60 -23.89
CA CYS A 298 -8.71 -2.98 -23.59
C CYS A 298 -9.59 -3.68 -22.54
N SER A 299 -10.48 -2.96 -21.85
CA SER A 299 -11.26 -3.45 -20.70
C SER A 299 -12.76 -3.28 -20.93
N ARG A 300 -13.59 -4.17 -20.34
CA ARG A 300 -15.07 -4.18 -20.45
C ARG A 300 -15.73 -2.78 -20.22
N PRO A 301 -16.95 -2.50 -20.72
CA PRO A 301 -17.39 -1.17 -21.18
C PRO A 301 -17.85 -0.20 -20.05
N ASN A 302 -17.23 -0.23 -18.86
CA ASN A 302 -17.58 0.68 -17.76
C ASN A 302 -16.40 1.59 -17.36
N PRO A 303 -16.52 2.93 -17.53
CA PRO A 303 -15.44 3.88 -17.24
C PRO A 303 -15.00 3.92 -15.76
N SER A 304 -15.88 3.52 -14.83
CA SER A 304 -15.52 3.41 -13.40
C SER A 304 -14.56 2.25 -13.12
N SER A 305 -14.69 1.15 -13.87
CA SER A 305 -13.82 -0.03 -13.78
C SER A 305 -12.42 0.28 -14.34
N ALA A 306 -12.36 0.97 -15.49
CA ALA A 306 -11.09 1.37 -16.09
C ALA A 306 -10.29 2.32 -15.19
N LYS A 307 -10.95 3.31 -14.55
CA LYS A 307 -10.31 4.17 -13.56
C LYS A 307 -9.73 3.38 -12.40
N ARG A 308 -10.50 2.45 -11.83
CA ARG A 308 -10.04 1.59 -10.73
C ARG A 308 -8.78 0.83 -11.15
N GLU A 309 -8.80 0.19 -12.31
CA GLU A 309 -7.67 -0.60 -12.80
C GLU A 309 -6.38 0.21 -12.98
N VAL A 310 -6.48 1.44 -13.49
CA VAL A 310 -5.34 2.37 -13.55
C VAL A 310 -4.72 2.57 -12.17
N TYR A 311 -5.54 2.87 -11.15
CA TYR A 311 -5.05 3.10 -9.80
C TYR A 311 -4.39 1.85 -9.20
N LEU A 312 -4.94 0.67 -9.48
CA LEU A 312 -4.35 -0.60 -9.04
C LEU A 312 -2.98 -0.83 -9.70
N ARG A 313 -2.87 -0.68 -11.03
CA ARG A 313 -1.60 -0.80 -11.76
C ARG A 313 -0.57 0.22 -11.27
N ALA A 314 -0.97 1.46 -11.08
CA ALA A 314 -0.10 2.51 -10.57
C ALA A 314 0.36 2.23 -9.13
N ASN A 315 -0.54 1.75 -8.27
CA ASN A 315 -0.22 1.37 -6.91
C ASN A 315 0.83 0.25 -6.88
N LEU A 316 0.63 -0.81 -7.67
CA LEU A 316 1.58 -1.92 -7.76
C LEU A 316 2.95 -1.45 -8.25
N ALA A 317 2.93 -0.61 -9.28
CA ALA A 317 4.12 -0.03 -9.85
C ALA A 317 4.89 0.79 -8.81
N ILE A 318 4.24 1.73 -8.13
CA ILE A 318 4.84 2.54 -7.07
C ILE A 318 5.38 1.64 -5.95
N TYR A 319 4.63 0.62 -5.55
CA TYR A 319 5.03 -0.29 -4.48
C TYR A 319 6.31 -1.05 -4.82
N TYR A 320 6.45 -1.54 -6.06
CA TYR A 320 7.67 -2.17 -6.54
C TYR A 320 8.88 -1.23 -6.48
N ARG A 321 8.76 0.01 -6.98
CA ARG A 321 9.85 1.00 -6.94
C ARG A 321 10.20 1.38 -5.51
N MET A 322 9.22 1.43 -4.61
CA MET A 322 9.44 1.66 -3.18
C MET A 322 10.28 0.53 -2.56
N CYS A 323 10.03 -0.74 -2.94
CA CYS A 323 10.84 -1.87 -2.51
C CYS A 323 12.31 -1.73 -2.97
N LEU A 324 12.54 -1.34 -4.24
CA LEU A 324 13.88 -1.10 -4.79
C LEU A 324 14.64 0.00 -4.01
N ILE A 325 13.97 1.13 -3.77
CA ILE A 325 14.57 2.24 -3.01
C ILE A 325 14.95 1.77 -1.61
N LEU A 326 14.05 1.06 -0.91
CA LEU A 326 14.31 0.58 0.45
C LEU A 326 15.40 -0.49 0.50
N LEU A 327 15.51 -1.35 -0.51
CA LEU A 327 16.57 -2.35 -0.61
C LEU A 327 17.96 -1.72 -0.75
N HIS A 328 18.11 -0.70 -1.60
CA HIS A 328 19.42 -0.06 -1.84
C HIS A 328 19.77 1.04 -0.83
N LYS A 329 18.78 1.59 -0.10
CA LYS A 329 18.96 2.67 0.87
C LYS A 329 20.07 2.40 1.91
N PRO A 330 20.18 1.22 2.55
CA PRO A 330 21.19 1.00 3.58
C PRO A 330 22.62 1.09 3.03
N LYS A 331 22.89 0.44 1.89
CA LYS A 331 24.20 0.49 1.20
C LYS A 331 24.52 1.93 0.76
N LEU A 332 23.54 2.65 0.22
CA LEU A 332 23.68 4.06 -0.15
C LEU A 332 24.03 4.94 1.06
N MET A 333 23.32 4.80 2.18
CA MET A 333 23.60 5.58 3.40
C MET A 333 24.98 5.27 3.98
N ASN A 334 25.43 4.01 3.91
CA ASN A 334 26.78 3.64 4.34
C ASN A 334 27.86 4.29 3.45
N LEU A 335 27.67 4.26 2.13
CA LEU A 335 28.55 4.95 1.18
C LEU A 335 28.64 6.45 1.48
N LEU A 336 27.51 7.13 1.64
CA LEU A 336 27.47 8.56 1.95
C LEU A 336 28.21 8.89 3.26
N ARG A 337 28.02 8.08 4.31
CA ARG A 337 28.73 8.25 5.58
C ARG A 337 30.25 8.11 5.42
N LYS A 338 30.72 7.09 4.69
CA LYS A 338 32.15 6.88 4.40
C LYS A 338 32.73 8.07 3.60
N THR A 339 31.99 8.61 2.63
CA THR A 339 32.42 9.78 1.86
C THR A 339 32.49 11.06 2.70
N THR A 340 31.53 11.32 3.60
CA THR A 340 31.55 12.51 4.48
C THR A 340 32.71 12.53 5.47
N LEU A 341 33.25 11.36 5.83
CA LEU A 341 34.41 11.22 6.72
C LEU A 341 35.75 11.45 5.98
N SER A 342 35.76 11.35 4.64
CA SER A 342 36.94 11.65 3.82
C SER A 342 37.02 13.15 3.54
N ARG A 343 38.12 13.80 3.94
CA ARG A 343 38.38 15.24 3.71
C ARG A 343 38.46 15.65 2.24
N HIS A 344 38.45 14.69 1.31
CA HIS A 344 38.42 14.97 -0.12
C HIS A 344 36.98 14.90 -0.64
N HIS A 345 36.35 16.05 -0.86
CA HIS A 345 35.05 16.22 -1.52
C HIS A 345 35.09 15.87 -3.02
N ALA A 346 35.63 14.71 -3.38
CA ALA A 346 35.59 14.20 -4.74
C ALA A 346 34.34 13.33 -4.88
N THR A 347 33.33 13.88 -5.57
CA THR A 347 32.22 13.17 -6.25
C THR A 347 31.72 11.89 -5.57
N ILE A 348 30.50 11.93 -5.02
CA ILE A 348 29.75 10.71 -4.65
C ILE A 348 29.88 9.75 -5.85
N PRO A 349 30.54 8.58 -5.71
CA PRO A 349 30.64 7.64 -6.81
C PRO A 349 29.22 7.39 -7.31
N LYS A 350 28.99 7.44 -8.63
CA LYS A 350 27.73 6.99 -9.25
C LYS A 350 27.62 5.47 -9.08
N ALA A 351 27.62 5.01 -7.84
CA ALA A 351 27.46 3.62 -7.47
C ALA A 351 26.10 3.16 -7.98
N ASP A 352 26.03 1.93 -8.46
CA ASP A 352 24.82 1.36 -9.07
C ASP A 352 23.60 1.49 -8.15
N THR A 353 23.81 1.45 -6.83
CA THR A 353 22.77 1.67 -5.82
C THR A 353 22.15 3.07 -5.85
N PHE A 354 22.94 4.11 -6.13
CA PHE A 354 22.42 5.48 -6.27
C PHE A 354 21.59 5.60 -7.55
N ILE A 355 22.08 5.04 -8.65
CA ILE A 355 21.38 5.05 -9.94
C ILE A 355 20.04 4.32 -9.81
N ALA A 356 20.02 3.14 -9.18
CA ALA A 356 18.79 2.38 -8.93
C ALA A 356 17.76 3.16 -8.13
N CYS A 357 18.15 3.76 -6.99
CA CYS A 357 17.26 4.60 -6.18
C CYS A 357 16.73 5.82 -6.94
N HIS A 358 17.61 6.50 -7.68
CA HIS A 358 17.26 7.70 -8.43
C HIS A 358 16.30 7.41 -9.58
N THR A 359 16.55 6.35 -10.34
CA THR A 359 15.65 5.90 -11.42
C THR A 359 14.29 5.51 -10.86
N ALA A 360 14.26 4.70 -9.79
CA ALA A 360 13.00 4.32 -9.14
C ALA A 360 12.21 5.54 -8.61
N ALA A 361 12.88 6.53 -8.02
CA ALA A 361 12.24 7.75 -7.54
C ALA A 361 11.68 8.61 -8.69
N LYS A 362 12.41 8.72 -9.80
CA LYS A 362 11.94 9.40 -11.01
C LYS A 362 10.70 8.73 -11.59
N GLU A 363 10.69 7.41 -11.70
CA GLU A 363 9.54 6.66 -12.18
C GLU A 363 8.32 6.84 -11.27
N ILE A 364 8.48 6.80 -9.94
CA ILE A 364 7.38 7.10 -9.01
C ILE A 364 6.81 8.50 -9.28
N THR A 365 7.68 9.50 -9.48
CA THR A 365 7.25 10.87 -9.76
C THR A 365 6.46 10.95 -11.07
N GLN A 366 6.95 10.30 -12.13
CA GLN A 366 6.25 10.22 -13.41
C GLN A 366 4.89 9.54 -13.30
N ILE A 367 4.78 8.45 -12.53
CA ILE A 367 3.50 7.77 -12.28
C ILE A 367 2.52 8.72 -11.57
N ILE A 368 2.98 9.44 -10.54
CA ILE A 368 2.14 10.37 -9.78
C ILE A 368 1.70 11.56 -10.65
N GLU A 369 2.59 12.13 -11.44
CA GLU A 369 2.28 13.22 -12.38
C GLU A 369 1.29 12.77 -13.45
N ALA A 370 1.48 11.57 -14.01
CA ALA A 370 0.58 10.99 -14.98
C ALA A 370 -0.84 10.80 -14.42
N ILE A 371 -0.98 10.48 -13.13
CA ILE A 371 -2.28 10.38 -12.45
C ILE A 371 -2.84 11.77 -12.14
N ARG A 372 -2.05 12.67 -11.55
CA ARG A 372 -2.48 14.02 -11.13
C ARG A 372 -2.87 14.92 -12.30
N GLY A 373 -2.15 14.85 -13.42
CA GLY A 373 -2.49 15.59 -14.64
C GLY A 373 -3.90 15.31 -15.17
N ARG A 374 -4.54 14.22 -14.71
CA ARG A 374 -5.93 13.87 -15.03
C ARG A 374 -6.94 14.52 -14.10
N ASP A 375 -6.66 14.55 -12.80
CA ASP A 375 -7.57 15.12 -11.80
C ASP A 375 -7.64 16.66 -11.94
N ALA A 376 -6.61 17.28 -12.53
CA ALA A 376 -6.60 18.69 -12.89
C ALA A 376 -7.45 19.05 -14.12
N SER A 377 -8.14 18.09 -14.75
CA SER A 377 -9.07 18.33 -15.86
C SER A 377 -10.53 18.23 -15.40
N PRO A 378 -11.16 19.31 -14.90
CA PRO A 378 -12.61 19.36 -14.76
C PRO A 378 -13.27 20.19 -15.88
N THR A 379 -14.34 19.60 -16.43
CA THR A 379 -15.55 20.27 -16.97
C THR A 379 -15.45 21.09 -18.27
N ASN A 380 -16.17 20.61 -19.29
CA ASN A 380 -16.60 21.38 -20.45
C ASN A 380 -17.30 22.69 -20.07
N GLY A 381 -17.06 23.72 -20.88
CA GLY A 381 -18.13 24.62 -21.31
C GLY A 381 -18.27 25.95 -20.57
N VAL A 382 -17.30 26.86 -20.74
CA VAL A 382 -17.63 28.28 -20.92
C VAL A 382 -16.83 28.79 -22.12
N THR A 383 -17.52 28.94 -23.24
CA THR A 383 -17.04 29.66 -24.42
C THR A 383 -16.78 31.13 -24.02
N HIS A 384 -15.52 31.51 -23.89
CA HIS A 384 -15.14 32.92 -24.03
C HIS A 384 -14.98 33.22 -25.53
N PRO A 385 -15.67 34.23 -26.09
CA PRO A 385 -15.56 34.54 -27.50
C PRO A 385 -14.19 35.14 -27.82
N SER A 386 -13.54 34.52 -28.80
CA SER A 386 -12.70 35.12 -29.85
C SER A 386 -11.94 36.42 -29.52
N ARG A 387 -10.62 36.27 -29.34
CA ARG A 387 -9.64 37.33 -29.58
C ARG A 387 -9.62 37.64 -31.08
N ILE A 388 -10.14 38.79 -31.48
CA ILE A 388 -9.92 39.38 -32.82
C ILE A 388 -8.51 39.96 -32.84
N SER A 389 -7.75 39.57 -33.85
CA SER A 389 -6.41 40.06 -34.17
C SER A 389 -6.47 41.29 -35.09
N HIS A 390 -5.52 42.20 -34.87
CA HIS A 390 -5.00 43.24 -35.79
C HIS A 390 -5.94 44.37 -36.27
N HIS A 391 -5.63 45.61 -35.87
CA HIS A 391 -4.94 46.53 -36.78
C HIS A 391 -4.40 47.77 -36.06
N SER A 392 -3.17 48.11 -36.41
CA SER A 392 -2.46 49.35 -36.12
C SER A 392 -3.10 50.55 -36.83
N SER A 393 -3.24 51.70 -36.16
CA SER A 393 -2.86 53.01 -36.72
C SER A 393 -3.06 54.14 -35.70
N HIS A 394 -2.02 54.99 -35.65
CA HIS A 394 -1.99 56.42 -35.33
C HIS A 394 -3.00 57.02 -34.33
N LEU A 395 -2.47 57.75 -33.33
CA LEU A 395 -2.76 59.17 -33.15
C LEU A 395 -1.83 59.81 -32.10
N SER A 396 -1.20 60.91 -32.51
CA SER A 396 -0.51 61.90 -31.68
C SER A 396 -1.53 62.88 -31.03
N PRO A 397 -1.10 63.75 -30.10
CA PRO A 397 -1.94 64.27 -29.01
C PRO A 397 -2.47 65.70 -29.25
N SER A 398 -3.57 66.08 -28.59
CA SER A 398 -3.86 67.44 -28.07
C SER A 398 -5.25 67.46 -27.39
N SER A 399 -5.38 68.00 -26.17
CA SER A 399 -5.96 69.32 -25.85
C SER A 399 -7.32 69.23 -25.13
N LYS A 400 -7.28 69.59 -23.84
CA LYS A 400 -8.21 70.41 -23.02
C LYS A 400 -9.70 70.57 -23.39
N ALA A 401 -10.46 70.67 -22.29
CA ALA A 401 -11.70 71.43 -22.04
C ALA A 401 -13.03 70.66 -22.15
N LEU A 402 -13.60 70.26 -21.01
CA LEU A 402 -14.59 71.04 -20.24
C LEU A 402 -14.75 70.45 -18.83
#